data_AF-A0A7Y6ZH81-F1
#
_entry.id   AF-A0A7Y6ZH81-F1
#
_cell.length_a   1.000
_cell.length_b   1.000
_cell.length_c   1.000
_cell.angle_alpha   90.00
_cell.angle_beta   90.00
_cell.angle_gamma   90.00
#
_symmetry.space_group_name_H-M   'P 1'
#
loop_
_entity.id
_entity.type
_entity.pdbx_description
1 polymer ?
#
loop_
_entity_poly.entity_id
_entity_poly.type
_entity_poly.pdbx_seq_one_letter_code
_entity_poly.pdbx_strand_id
1 'polypeptide(L)'
;MNKRIEELLEKYWDAESTLAEEAELRDLLSKAEGYETEKEWFLSLQDFALEEPVGLKIPSKGKSRNFSWLGWAASILILIGSYSSWQAYERQQQEEAYREVVAALSLIQDKFSEGQSQMQKMNELKYLNTTNSLFENQEK
;
A
#
# COMPACT_ATOMS: atom_id res chain seq x y z
N MET A 1 46.08 -46.32 -32.45
CA MET A 1 44.93 -45.40 -32.31
C MET A 1 43.68 -46.14 -31.86
N ASN A 2 43.33 -47.26 -32.49
CA ASN A 2 42.09 -48.02 -32.20
C ASN A 2 41.92 -48.49 -30.74
N LYS A 3 42.99 -48.92 -30.05
CA LYS A 3 42.92 -49.38 -28.65
C LYS A 3 42.38 -48.33 -27.66
N ARG A 4 42.71 -47.05 -27.85
CA ARG A 4 42.22 -45.96 -26.99
C ARG A 4 40.74 -45.69 -27.22
N ILE A 5 40.28 -45.82 -28.47
CA ILE A 5 38.87 -45.68 -28.83
C ILE A 5 38.06 -46.81 -28.19
N GLU A 6 38.55 -48.05 -28.26
CA GLU A 6 37.90 -49.21 -27.65
C GLU A 6 37.78 -49.08 -26.12
N GLU A 7 38.86 -48.69 -25.42
CA GLU A 7 38.83 -48.43 -23.97
C GLU A 7 37.82 -47.34 -23.60
N LEU A 8 37.76 -46.25 -24.37
CA LEU A 8 36.83 -45.15 -24.13
C LEU A 8 35.39 -45.55 -24.45
N LEU A 9 35.17 -46.40 -25.47
CA LEU A 9 33.86 -46.92 -25.82
C LEU A 9 33.34 -47.84 -24.72
N GLU A 10 34.17 -48.76 -24.22
CA GLU A 10 33.83 -49.68 -23.14
C GLU A 10 33.40 -48.90 -21.89
N LYS A 11 34.21 -47.91 -21.46
CA LYS A 11 33.84 -47.02 -20.35
C LYS A 11 32.54 -46.24 -20.57
N TYR A 12 32.30 -45.78 -21.80
CA TYR A 12 31.07 -45.07 -22.15
C TYR A 12 29.85 -45.99 -22.03
N TRP A 13 29.96 -47.23 -22.53
CA TRP A 13 28.90 -48.23 -22.43
C TRP A 13 28.66 -48.71 -21.00
N ASP A 14 29.71 -48.77 -20.18
CA ASP A 14 29.63 -49.04 -18.74
C ASP A 14 29.19 -47.82 -17.91
N ALA A 15 28.95 -46.67 -18.55
CA ALA A 15 28.56 -45.40 -17.92
C ALA A 15 29.58 -44.87 -16.88
N GLU A 16 30.86 -45.21 -17.05
CA GLU A 16 31.97 -44.75 -16.22
C GLU A 16 32.78 -43.61 -16.87
N SER A 17 32.39 -43.15 -18.06
CA SER A 17 33.08 -42.07 -18.77
C SER A 17 32.87 -40.69 -18.15
N THR A 18 33.92 -39.86 -18.22
CA THR A 18 33.82 -38.44 -17.89
C THR A 18 33.54 -37.57 -19.13
N LEU A 19 33.01 -36.36 -18.92
CA LEU A 19 32.75 -35.42 -20.04
C LEU A 19 34.00 -35.10 -20.88
N ALA A 20 35.19 -35.09 -20.25
CA ALA A 20 36.45 -34.86 -20.95
C ALA A 20 36.84 -36.06 -21.83
N GLU A 21 36.66 -37.27 -21.31
CA GLU A 21 36.90 -38.52 -22.05
C GLU A 21 35.92 -38.69 -23.21
N GLU A 22 34.67 -38.28 -23.06
CA GLU A 22 33.69 -38.29 -24.16
C GLU A 22 34.04 -37.29 -25.27
N ALA A 23 34.55 -36.11 -24.91
CA ALA A 23 35.03 -35.15 -25.90
C ALA A 23 36.26 -35.69 -26.66
N GLU A 24 37.18 -36.36 -25.94
CA GLU A 24 38.33 -37.06 -26.53
C GLU A 24 37.87 -38.18 -27.48
N LEU A 25 36.92 -39.02 -27.04
CA LEU A 25 36.37 -40.12 -27.82
C LEU A 25 35.75 -39.63 -29.13
N ARG A 26 35.00 -38.52 -29.09
CA ARG A 26 34.40 -37.89 -30.26
C ARG A 26 35.45 -37.38 -31.26
N ASP A 27 36.49 -36.68 -30.78
CA ASP A 27 37.57 -36.20 -31.65
C ASP A 27 38.34 -37.37 -32.29
N LEU A 28 38.60 -38.43 -31.53
CA LEU A 28 39.27 -39.63 -32.03
C LEU A 28 38.42 -40.40 -33.05
N LEU A 29 37.12 -40.57 -32.81
CA LEU A 29 36.19 -41.20 -33.76
C LEU A 29 36.11 -40.42 -35.08
N SER A 30 36.18 -39.09 -35.05
CA SER A 30 36.17 -38.27 -36.27
C SER A 30 37.41 -38.48 -37.16
N LYS A 31 38.55 -38.88 -36.57
CA LYS A 31 39.84 -39.05 -37.26
C LYS A 31 40.19 -40.50 -37.58
N ALA A 32 39.49 -41.46 -36.96
CA ALA A 32 39.76 -42.89 -37.12
C ALA A 32 39.13 -43.45 -38.42
N GLU A 33 39.79 -44.41 -39.06
CA GLU A 33 39.22 -45.23 -40.14
C GLU A 33 38.44 -46.41 -39.54
N GLY A 34 37.19 -46.62 -39.97
CA GLY A 34 36.26 -47.62 -39.41
C GLY A 34 35.27 -47.06 -38.39
N TYR A 35 34.59 -47.93 -37.62
CA TYR A 35 33.58 -47.58 -36.60
C TYR A 35 32.40 -46.77 -37.16
N GLU A 36 31.86 -47.19 -38.31
CA GLU A 36 30.77 -46.48 -39.00
C GLU A 36 29.52 -46.34 -38.12
N THR A 37 29.17 -47.40 -37.36
CA THR A 37 28.01 -47.40 -36.46
C THR A 37 28.18 -46.40 -35.31
N GLU A 38 29.36 -46.37 -34.70
CA GLU A 38 29.66 -45.46 -33.60
C GLU A 38 29.75 -44.01 -34.10
N LYS A 39 30.32 -43.81 -35.28
CA LYS A 39 30.36 -42.49 -35.93
C LYS A 39 28.96 -41.97 -36.22
N GLU A 40 28.07 -42.79 -36.78
CA GLU A 40 26.68 -42.41 -37.00
C GLU A 40 26.00 -42.01 -35.68
N TRP A 41 26.22 -42.76 -34.61
CA TRP A 41 25.65 -42.45 -33.30
C TRP A 41 26.17 -41.13 -32.70
N PHE A 42 27.50 -40.95 -32.68
CA PHE A 42 28.12 -39.82 -31.99
C PHE A 42 28.18 -38.54 -32.82
N LEU A 43 28.31 -38.64 -34.16
CA LEU A 43 28.44 -37.49 -35.05
C LEU A 43 27.09 -36.97 -35.53
N SER A 44 26.05 -37.81 -35.67
CA SER A 44 24.71 -37.34 -36.07
C SER A 44 24.13 -36.32 -35.08
N LEU A 45 24.46 -36.46 -33.80
CA LEU A 45 24.05 -35.50 -32.76
C LEU A 45 24.69 -34.11 -32.95
N GLN A 46 25.82 -34.02 -33.65
CA GLN A 46 26.48 -32.75 -33.94
C GLN A 46 25.69 -31.92 -34.96
N ASP A 47 25.11 -32.57 -35.96
CA ASP A 47 24.29 -31.91 -36.96
C ASP A 47 23.05 -31.29 -36.30
N PHE A 48 22.41 -32.01 -35.37
CA PHE A 48 21.28 -31.49 -34.59
C PHE A 48 21.66 -30.40 -33.59
N ALA A 49 22.88 -30.42 -33.05
CA ALA A 49 23.35 -29.37 -32.14
C ALA A 49 23.68 -28.05 -32.86
N LEU A 50 24.01 -28.13 -34.16
CA LEU A 50 24.28 -26.98 -35.03
C LEU A 50 23.00 -26.40 -35.64
N GLU A 51 21.91 -27.16 -35.68
CA GLU A 51 20.59 -26.64 -36.06
C GLU A 51 20.10 -25.65 -35.00
N GLU A 52 20.25 -24.34 -35.30
CA GLU A 52 19.61 -23.30 -34.51
C GLU A 52 18.08 -23.56 -34.50
N PRO A 53 17.44 -23.68 -33.33
CA PRO A 53 16.02 -23.94 -33.26
C PRO A 53 15.24 -22.76 -33.82
N VAL A 54 14.78 -22.92 -35.06
CA VAL A 54 14.03 -21.93 -35.82
C VAL A 54 12.71 -21.64 -35.07
N GLY A 55 12.65 -20.49 -34.39
CA GLY A 55 11.42 -20.01 -33.77
C GLY A 55 11.31 -20.14 -32.24
N LEU A 56 12.41 -20.29 -31.50
CA LEU A 56 12.37 -20.10 -30.04
C LEU A 56 12.03 -18.66 -29.67
N LYS A 57 10.74 -18.38 -29.49
CA LYS A 57 10.27 -17.16 -28.83
C LYS A 57 10.51 -17.29 -27.34
N ILE A 58 11.71 -16.90 -26.90
CA ILE A 58 12.01 -16.75 -25.47
C ILE A 58 11.03 -15.71 -24.92
N PRO A 59 10.21 -16.03 -23.90
CA PRO A 59 9.35 -15.04 -23.30
C PRO A 59 10.23 -13.94 -22.69
N SER A 60 10.19 -12.76 -23.30
CA SER A 60 10.79 -11.55 -22.75
C SER A 60 10.29 -11.40 -21.32
N LYS A 61 11.19 -11.46 -20.32
CA LYS A 61 10.86 -11.18 -18.92
C LYS A 61 10.07 -9.86 -18.88
N GLY A 62 8.80 -9.95 -18.52
CA GLY A 62 7.91 -8.79 -18.43
C GLY A 62 8.55 -7.73 -17.54
N LYS A 63 8.45 -6.47 -17.96
CA LYS A 63 9.03 -5.33 -17.24
C LYS A 63 8.38 -5.27 -15.86
N SER A 64 9.12 -5.70 -14.82
CA SER A 64 8.61 -5.62 -13.45
C SER A 64 8.43 -4.14 -13.11
N ARG A 65 7.18 -3.76 -12.81
CA ARG A 65 6.88 -2.41 -12.38
C ARG A 65 7.38 -2.29 -10.94
N ASN A 66 8.35 -1.42 -10.71
CA ASN A 66 8.87 -1.20 -9.35
C ASN A 66 7.79 -0.55 -8.49
N PHE A 67 7.11 -1.39 -7.70
CA PHE A 67 6.12 -0.98 -6.71
C PHE A 67 6.75 -0.43 -5.42
N SER A 68 8.08 -0.29 -5.36
CA SER A 68 8.81 0.22 -4.20
C SER A 68 8.38 1.64 -3.79
N TRP A 69 7.84 2.45 -4.72
CA TRP A 69 7.34 3.79 -4.41
C TRP A 69 6.01 3.78 -3.64
N LEU A 70 5.22 2.70 -3.71
CA LEU A 70 3.97 2.59 -2.94
C LEU A 70 4.22 2.55 -1.42
N GLY A 71 5.34 1.96 -0.99
CA GLY A 71 5.71 1.94 0.43
C GLY A 71 5.91 3.35 1.00
N TRP A 72 6.61 4.21 0.26
CA TRP A 72 6.82 5.61 0.63
C TRP A 72 5.52 6.42 0.61
N ALA A 73 4.66 6.20 -0.40
CA ALA A 73 3.36 6.86 -0.47
C ALA A 73 2.46 6.50 0.72
N ALA A 74 2.45 5.23 1.14
CA ALA A 74 1.66 4.78 2.28
C ALA A 74 2.08 5.46 3.59
N SER A 75 3.39 5.59 3.85
CA SER A 75 3.88 6.27 5.05
C SER A 75 3.48 7.74 5.11
N ILE A 76 3.56 8.45 3.98
CA ILE A 76 3.15 9.86 3.90
C ILE A 76 1.64 10.00 4.14
N LEU A 77 0.82 9.11 3.57
CA LEU A 77 -0.63 9.14 3.77
C LEU A 77 -1.03 8.87 5.23
N ILE A 78 -0.34 7.96 5.92
CA ILE A 78 -0.60 7.68 7.34
C ILE A 78 -0.32 8.92 8.20
N LEU A 79 0.79 9.63 7.94
CA LEU A 79 1.13 10.86 8.67
C LEU A 79 0.11 11.98 8.44
N ILE A 80 -0.27 12.22 7.18
CA ILE A 80 -1.28 13.23 6.83
C ILE A 80 -2.64 12.87 7.42
N GLY A 81 -3.03 11.60 7.32
CA GLY A 81 -4.29 11.10 7.87
C GLY A 81 -4.37 11.24 9.40
N SER A 82 -3.29 10.90 10.10
CA SER A 82 -3.24 11.01 11.56
C SER A 82 -3.31 12.48 12.03
N TYR A 83 -2.58 13.39 11.36
CA TYR A 83 -2.64 14.82 11.67
C TYR A 83 -4.03 15.42 11.40
N SER A 84 -4.64 15.07 10.27
CA SER A 84 -5.97 15.57 9.88
C SER A 84 -7.06 15.03 10.81
N SER A 85 -6.95 13.77 11.24
CA SER A 85 -7.85 13.16 12.22
C SER A 85 -7.80 13.86 13.57
N TRP A 86 -6.60 14.22 14.05
CA TRP A 86 -6.47 14.95 15.31
C TRP A 86 -7.11 16.34 15.20
N GLN A 87 -6.83 17.10 14.13
CA GLN A 87 -7.49 18.39 13.93
C GLN A 87 -9.02 18.27 13.85
N ALA A 88 -9.54 17.26 13.18
CA ALA A 88 -10.99 17.04 13.08
C ALA A 88 -11.61 16.74 14.45
N TYR A 89 -10.94 15.91 15.26
CA TYR A 89 -11.37 15.59 16.62
C TYR A 89 -11.40 16.82 17.53
N GLU A 90 -10.37 17.66 17.44
CA GLU A 90 -10.27 18.88 18.24
C GLU A 90 -11.33 19.93 17.86
N ARG A 91 -11.66 20.04 16.56
CA ARG A 91 -12.79 20.88 16.10
C ARG A 91 -14.13 20.39 16.63
N GLN A 92 -14.37 19.08 16.63
CA GLN A 92 -15.62 18.52 17.18
C GLN A 92 -15.77 18.83 18.67
N GLN A 93 -14.69 18.67 19.46
CA GLN A 93 -14.74 19.02 20.89
C GLN A 93 -14.99 20.52 21.11
N GLN A 94 -14.37 21.39 20.30
CA GLN A 94 -14.60 22.83 20.38
C GLN A 94 -16.04 23.22 20.03
N GLU A 95 -16.63 22.59 19.01
CA GLU A 95 -18.02 22.81 18.63
C GLU A 95 -18.98 22.37 19.74
N GLU A 96 -18.73 21.23 20.38
CA GLU A 96 -19.55 20.76 21.51
C GLU A 96 -19.47 21.72 22.71
N ALA A 97 -18.28 22.12 23.12
CA ALA A 97 -18.08 23.08 24.21
C ALA A 97 -18.71 24.44 23.89
N TYR A 98 -18.57 24.91 22.65
CA TYR A 98 -19.20 26.16 22.20
C TYR A 98 -20.73 26.08 22.28
N ARG A 99 -21.33 24.96 21.84
CA ARG A 99 -22.78 24.77 21.91
C ARG A 99 -23.30 24.73 23.35
N GLU A 100 -22.58 24.10 24.27
CA GLU A 100 -22.94 24.08 25.69
C GLU A 100 -22.90 25.49 26.30
N VAL A 101 -21.83 26.25 26.04
CA VAL A 101 -21.68 27.62 26.53
C VAL A 101 -22.77 28.53 25.96
N VAL A 102 -23.07 28.44 24.67
CA VAL A 102 -24.14 29.23 24.04
C VAL A 102 -25.50 28.87 24.62
N ALA A 103 -25.77 27.58 24.86
CA ALA A 103 -27.02 27.15 25.49
C ALA A 103 -27.14 27.70 26.92
N ALA A 104 -26.07 27.65 27.72
CA ALA A 104 -26.05 28.22 29.06
C ALA A 104 -26.25 29.75 29.04
N LEU A 105 -25.59 30.46 28.13
CA LEU A 105 -25.77 31.90 27.91
C LEU A 105 -27.20 32.26 27.51
N SER A 106 -27.83 31.46 26.65
CA SER A 106 -29.23 31.65 26.25
C SER A 106 -30.17 31.54 27.46
N LEU A 107 -29.95 30.57 28.34
CA LEU A 107 -30.75 30.43 29.56
C LEU A 107 -30.55 31.62 30.51
N ILE A 108 -29.31 32.11 30.65
CA ILE A 108 -29.01 33.31 31.44
C ILE A 108 -29.73 34.53 30.85
N GLN A 109 -29.69 34.68 29.52
CA GLN A 109 -30.35 35.78 28.81
C GLN A 109 -31.87 35.75 29.03
N ASP A 110 -32.50 34.58 28.95
CA ASP A 110 -33.93 34.43 29.20
C ASP A 110 -34.30 34.86 30.63
N LYS A 111 -33.52 34.41 31.63
CA LYS A 111 -33.72 34.80 33.03
C LYS A 111 -33.45 36.27 33.30
N PHE A 112 -32.47 36.86 32.62
CA PHE A 112 -32.17 38.28 32.73
C PHE A 112 -33.32 39.12 32.14
N SER A 113 -33.84 38.76 30.97
CA SER A 113 -34.99 39.41 30.33
C SER A 113 -36.25 39.32 31.19
N GLU A 114 -36.51 38.15 31.77
CA GLU A 114 -37.62 37.94 32.71
C GLU A 114 -37.48 38.86 33.94
N GLY A 115 -36.30 38.92 34.54
CA GLY A 115 -36.00 39.83 35.66
C GLY A 115 -36.16 41.30 35.30
N GLN A 116 -35.72 41.72 34.12
CA GLN A 116 -35.90 43.09 33.63
C GLN A 116 -37.38 43.44 33.46
N SER A 117 -38.19 42.54 32.90
CA SER A 117 -39.64 42.73 32.77
C SER A 117 -40.33 42.87 34.13
N GLN A 118 -39.95 42.04 35.10
CA GLN A 118 -40.48 42.12 36.46
C GLN A 118 -40.10 43.44 37.15
N MET A 119 -38.85 43.87 37.01
CA MET A 119 -38.38 45.17 37.51
C MET A 119 -39.13 46.34 36.88
N GLN A 120 -39.41 46.26 35.57
CA GLN A 120 -40.19 47.27 34.87
C GLN A 120 -41.64 47.32 35.38
N LYS A 121 -42.30 46.17 35.54
CA LYS A 121 -43.65 46.08 36.13
C LYS A 121 -43.68 46.66 37.55
N MET A 122 -42.67 46.35 38.38
CA MET A 122 -42.56 46.92 39.72
C MET A 122 -42.37 48.44 39.69
N ASN A 123 -41.60 48.97 38.73
CA ASN A 123 -41.42 50.40 38.56
C ASN A 123 -42.73 51.08 38.14
N GLU A 124 -43.47 50.51 37.19
CA GLU A 124 -44.80 50.99 36.77
C GLU A 124 -45.81 50.98 37.93
N LEU A 125 -45.84 49.91 38.73
CA LEU A 125 -46.68 49.83 39.93
C LEU A 125 -46.31 50.88 40.98
N LYS A 126 -45.02 51.19 41.15
CA LYS A 126 -44.56 52.27 42.03
C LYS A 126 -45.11 53.63 41.60
N TYR A 127 -45.12 53.92 40.31
CA TYR A 127 -45.71 55.16 39.78
C TYR A 127 -47.24 55.19 39.97
N LEU A 128 -47.93 54.07 39.73
CA LEU A 128 -49.39 53.97 39.92
C LEU A 128 -49.79 54.12 41.40
N ASN A 129 -49.02 53.55 42.33
CA ASN A 129 -49.26 53.72 43.77
C ASN A 129 -48.91 55.14 44.25
N THR A 130 -47.86 55.76 43.69
CA THR A 130 -47.51 57.16 43.99
C THR A 130 -48.69 58.09 43.73
N THR A 131 -49.47 57.86 42.67
CA THR A 131 -50.69 58.62 42.39
C THR A 131 -51.72 58.50 43.50
N ASN A 132 -51.94 57.32 44.09
CA ASN A 132 -52.87 57.16 45.22
C ASN A 132 -52.38 57.91 46.48
N SER A 133 -51.08 57.97 46.73
CA SER A 133 -50.52 58.75 47.85
C SER A 133 -50.66 60.27 47.70
N LEU A 134 -50.84 60.77 46.47
CA LEU A 134 -51.13 62.19 46.19
C LEU A 134 -52.60 62.55 46.46
N PHE A 135 -53.51 61.57 46.46
CA PHE A 135 -54.94 61.78 46.68
C PHE A 135 -55.42 61.37 48.09
N GLU A 136 -54.69 60.51 48.80
CA GLU A 136 -55.06 60.06 50.16
C GLU A 136 -54.84 61.14 51.25
N ASN A 137 -54.19 62.26 50.92
CA ASN A 137 -54.00 63.40 51.83
C ASN A 137 -55.03 64.54 51.64
N GLN A 138 -56.17 64.28 50.99
CA GLN A 138 -57.18 65.30 50.69
C GLN A 138 -58.62 64.83 50.99
N GLU A 139 -58.88 64.08 52.05
CA GLU A 139 -60.23 64.04 52.64
C GLU A 139 -60.14 64.22 54.16
N LYS A 140 -60.97 65.16 54.64
CA LYS A 140 -61.08 65.68 56.00
C LYS A 140 -62.46 65.31 56.52
#